data_AF-A0A8S3J9S0-F1
#
_entry.id   AF-A0A8S3J9S0-F1
#
_cell.length_a   1.000
_cell.length_b   1.000
_cell.length_c   1.000
_cell.angle_alpha   90.00
_cell.angle_beta   90.00
_cell.angle_gamma   90.00
#
_symmetry.space_group_name_H-M   'P 1'
#
loop_
_entity.id
_entity.type
_entity.pdbx_description
1 polymer ?
#
loop_
_entity_poly.entity_id
_entity_poly.type
_entity_poly.pdbx_seq_one_letter_code
_entity_poly.pdbx_strand_id
1 'polypeptide(L)'
;ILSQREYEDLLWKIKNIPSTITGKKRHNLRTTFKKKLHEHELATKYPPFELLKFEQLFINFRTTDSTLIHLIDQIKSTTVFTLDTESVLIPYQPNAAALIQVQIILSESVSSVELIEMCHLPRAYEHTFTLVKQFFQTLFNADNNIFIW
;
A
#
# COMPACT_ATOMS: atom_id res chain seq x y z
N ILE A 1 11.40 -19.07 -6.91
CA ILE A 1 10.88 -20.03 -7.91
C ILE A 1 11.51 -21.38 -7.61
N LEU A 2 10.74 -22.47 -7.60
CA LEU A 2 11.27 -23.81 -7.34
C LEU A 2 12.10 -24.28 -8.53
N SER A 3 13.20 -24.97 -8.27
CA SER A 3 13.87 -25.79 -9.28
C SER A 3 13.00 -27.00 -9.65
N GLN A 4 13.26 -27.59 -10.82
CA GLN A 4 12.55 -28.79 -11.29
C GLN A 4 12.58 -29.92 -10.24
N ARG A 5 13.74 -30.12 -9.60
CA ARG A 5 13.92 -31.14 -8.56
C ARG A 5 13.08 -30.87 -7.31
N GLU A 6 12.96 -29.61 -6.89
CA GLU A 6 12.13 -29.22 -5.74
C GLU A 6 10.64 -29.33 -6.04
N TYR A 7 10.23 -29.01 -7.28
CA TYR A 7 8.85 -29.17 -7.74
C TYR A 7 8.43 -30.65 -7.72
N GLU A 8 9.26 -31.53 -8.27
CA GLU A 8 9.02 -32.98 -8.29
C GLU A 8 9.01 -33.58 -6.88
N ASP A 9 9.92 -33.16 -6.00
CA ASP A 9 9.95 -33.58 -4.60
C ASP A 9 8.67 -33.16 -3.85
N LEU A 10 8.15 -31.94 -4.07
CA LEU A 10 6.89 -31.52 -3.47
C LEU A 10 5.68 -32.33 -3.96
N LEU A 11 5.62 -32.61 -5.27
CA LEU A 11 4.58 -33.49 -5.83
C LEU A 11 4.64 -34.89 -5.22
N TRP A 12 5.85 -35.44 -5.05
CA TRP A 12 6.06 -36.72 -4.40
C TRP A 12 5.64 -36.68 -2.92
N LYS A 13 6.03 -35.64 -2.16
CA LYS A 13 5.67 -35.46 -0.74
C LYS A 13 4.16 -35.35 -0.52
N ILE A 14 3.43 -34.71 -1.42
CA ILE A 14 1.96 -34.65 -1.34
C ILE A 14 1.32 -36.03 -1.51
N LYS A 15 1.84 -36.84 -2.44
CA LYS A 15 1.35 -38.20 -2.70
C LYS A 15 1.74 -39.16 -1.56
N ASN A 16 2.91 -38.96 -0.96
CA ASN A 16 3.53 -39.89 0.00
C ASN A 16 3.60 -39.35 1.43
N ILE A 17 2.56 -38.65 1.90
CA ILE A 17 2.51 -38.25 3.32
C ILE A 17 2.41 -39.50 4.19
N PRO A 18 3.33 -39.73 5.15
CA PRO A 18 3.34 -40.93 5.99
C PRO A 18 1.98 -41.19 6.66
N SER A 19 1.54 -42.45 6.66
CA SER A 19 0.29 -42.87 7.29
C SER A 19 0.26 -42.64 8.81
N THR A 20 1.44 -42.53 9.43
CA THR A 20 1.62 -42.16 10.85
C THR A 20 1.16 -40.73 11.16
N ILE A 21 1.08 -39.86 10.15
CA ILE A 21 0.56 -38.50 10.30
C ILE A 21 -0.92 -38.51 9.93
N THR A 22 -1.79 -38.29 10.92
CA THR A 22 -3.25 -38.37 10.76
C THR A 22 -3.96 -37.05 11.06
N GLY A 23 -5.23 -36.96 10.67
CA GLY A 23 -6.13 -35.86 10.99
C GLY A 23 -5.60 -34.47 10.57
N LYS A 24 -5.68 -33.52 11.50
CA LYS A 24 -5.33 -32.10 11.29
C LYS A 24 -3.89 -31.89 10.83
N LYS A 25 -2.94 -32.67 11.37
CA LYS A 25 -1.52 -32.56 10.98
C LYS A 25 -1.31 -32.93 9.52
N ARG A 26 -1.96 -34.01 9.06
CA ARG A 26 -1.90 -34.46 7.67
C ARG A 26 -2.51 -33.43 6.72
N HIS A 27 -3.67 -32.88 7.09
CA HIS A 27 -4.34 -31.84 6.34
C HIS A 27 -3.44 -30.60 6.18
N ASN A 28 -2.90 -30.09 7.28
CA ASN A 28 -2.03 -28.90 7.25
C ASN A 28 -0.80 -29.10 6.38
N LEU A 29 -0.09 -30.23 6.51
CA LEU A 29 1.06 -30.56 5.67
C LEU A 29 0.71 -30.56 4.18
N ARG A 30 -0.42 -31.18 3.82
CA ARG A 30 -0.89 -31.22 2.44
C ARG A 30 -1.24 -29.83 1.92
N THR A 31 -1.92 -29.02 2.72
CA THR A 31 -2.27 -27.64 2.38
C THR A 31 -1.03 -26.79 2.19
N THR A 32 -0.03 -26.91 3.05
CA THR A 32 1.25 -26.20 2.93
C THR A 32 1.97 -26.56 1.64
N PHE A 33 2.06 -27.84 1.29
CA PHE A 33 2.72 -28.25 0.04
C PHE A 33 1.95 -27.78 -1.20
N LYS A 34 0.62 -27.90 -1.19
CA LYS A 34 -0.22 -27.36 -2.29
C LYS A 34 -0.07 -25.86 -2.45
N LYS A 35 0.00 -25.11 -1.33
CA LYS A 35 0.26 -23.66 -1.35
C LYS A 35 1.58 -23.34 -2.03
N LYS A 36 2.67 -24.04 -1.68
CA LYS A 36 3.98 -23.84 -2.33
C LYS A 36 3.98 -24.15 -3.84
N LEU A 37 3.27 -25.19 -4.26
CA LEU A 37 3.11 -25.48 -5.69
C LEU A 37 2.33 -24.37 -6.40
N HIS A 38 1.23 -23.91 -5.79
CA HIS A 38 0.43 -22.83 -6.34
C HIS A 38 1.22 -21.51 -6.43
N GLU A 39 1.99 -21.15 -5.40
CA GLU A 39 2.89 -19.99 -5.42
C GLU A 39 3.93 -20.10 -6.53
N HIS A 40 4.48 -21.30 -6.77
CA HIS A 40 5.39 -21.54 -7.88
C HIS A 40 4.70 -21.39 -9.25
N GLU A 41 3.48 -21.92 -9.41
CA GLU A 41 2.68 -21.74 -10.64
C GLU A 41 2.45 -20.25 -10.91
N LEU A 42 2.04 -19.49 -9.89
CA LEU A 42 1.83 -18.05 -10.00
C LEU A 42 3.13 -17.32 -10.36
N ALA A 43 4.23 -17.61 -9.66
CA ALA A 43 5.53 -17.00 -9.91
C ALA A 43 6.15 -17.36 -11.27
N THR A 44 5.70 -18.45 -11.90
CA THR A 44 6.12 -18.84 -13.26
C THR A 44 5.22 -18.21 -14.32
N LYS A 45 3.94 -18.01 -14.00
CA LYS A 45 2.94 -17.45 -14.93
C LYS A 45 3.03 -15.93 -15.05
N TYR A 46 3.34 -15.25 -13.95
CA TYR A 46 3.39 -13.80 -13.89
C TYR A 46 4.84 -13.32 -13.76
N PRO A 47 5.19 -12.18 -14.37
CA PRO A 47 6.49 -11.58 -14.14
C PRO A 47 6.70 -11.34 -12.63
N PRO A 48 7.95 -11.40 -12.14
CA PRO A 48 8.27 -10.97 -10.80
C PRO A 48 7.66 -9.60 -10.54
N PHE A 49 7.14 -9.39 -9.33
CA PHE A 49 6.73 -8.05 -8.92
C PHE A 49 7.96 -7.14 -8.99
N GLU A 50 7.89 -6.15 -9.85
CA GLU A 50 8.87 -5.07 -9.90
C GLU A 50 8.27 -3.87 -9.22
N LEU A 51 9.01 -3.31 -8.28
CA LEU A 51 8.60 -2.10 -7.59
C LEU A 51 8.55 -0.97 -8.63
N LEU A 52 7.35 -0.51 -8.96
CA LEU A 52 7.19 0.65 -9.82
C LEU A 52 7.87 1.84 -9.14
N LYS A 53 8.64 2.62 -9.90
CA LYS A 53 9.16 3.89 -9.39
C LYS A 53 7.97 4.81 -9.18
N PHE A 54 7.70 5.15 -7.93
CA PHE A 54 6.75 6.20 -7.57
C PHE A 54 7.51 7.35 -6.92
N GLU A 55 6.96 8.54 -7.08
CA GLU A 55 7.45 9.70 -6.33
C GLU A 55 6.75 9.71 -4.97
N GLN A 56 7.56 9.77 -3.91
CA GLN A 56 7.08 9.89 -2.54
C GLN A 56 7.24 11.34 -2.08
N LEU A 57 6.14 11.99 -1.74
CA LEU A 57 6.11 13.39 -1.32
C LEU A 57 5.64 13.51 0.12
N PHE A 58 6.39 14.23 0.95
CA PHE A 58 6.01 14.53 2.33
C PHE A 58 5.31 15.89 2.40
N ILE A 59 4.09 15.90 2.92
CA ILE A 59 3.30 17.11 3.18
C ILE A 59 3.42 17.48 4.66
N ASN A 60 4.10 18.59 4.93
CA ASN A 60 4.35 19.15 6.26
C ASN A 60 4.59 20.67 6.18
N PHE A 61 5.04 21.29 7.27
CA PHE A 61 5.27 22.73 7.41
C PHE A 61 6.37 23.28 6.49
N ARG A 62 7.17 22.41 5.87
CA ARG A 62 8.22 22.80 4.91
C ARG A 62 7.77 22.67 3.46
N THR A 63 6.60 22.09 3.21
CA THR A 63 6.07 21.95 1.85
C THR A 63 5.74 23.33 1.29
N THR A 64 6.20 23.61 0.06
CA THR A 64 5.97 24.91 -0.57
C THR A 64 4.58 24.99 -1.17
N ASP A 65 4.08 26.21 -1.31
CA ASP A 65 2.79 26.47 -1.97
C ASP A 65 2.77 25.94 -3.40
N SER A 66 3.89 26.03 -4.13
CA SER A 66 4.00 25.51 -5.50
C SER A 66 3.78 24.00 -5.57
N THR A 67 4.31 23.25 -4.60
CA THR A 67 4.13 21.79 -4.52
C THR A 67 2.67 21.46 -4.20
N LEU A 68 2.04 22.17 -3.26
CA LEU A 68 0.63 21.94 -2.94
C LEU A 68 -0.31 22.29 -4.10
N ILE A 69 -0.04 23.38 -4.82
CA ILE A 69 -0.81 23.75 -6.03
C ILE A 69 -0.68 22.65 -7.08
N HIS A 70 0.53 22.15 -7.33
CA HIS A 70 0.75 21.05 -8.26
C HIS A 70 -0.02 19.79 -7.86
N LEU A 71 0.04 19.40 -6.57
CA LEU A 71 -0.70 18.25 -6.05
C LEU A 71 -2.22 18.41 -6.18
N ILE A 72 -2.75 19.60 -5.90
CA ILE A 72 -4.18 19.90 -6.08
C ILE A 72 -4.58 19.72 -7.54
N ASP A 73 -3.76 20.17 -8.49
CA ASP A 73 -4.03 20.01 -9.91
C ASP A 73 -3.92 18.54 -10.36
N GLN A 74 -3.01 17.76 -9.78
CA GLN A 74 -2.94 16.31 -9.99
C GLN A 74 -4.18 15.59 -9.47
N ILE A 75 -4.66 15.90 -8.26
CA ILE A 75 -5.90 15.30 -7.72
C ILE A 75 -7.09 15.61 -8.63
N LYS A 76 -7.20 16.83 -9.17
CA LYS A 76 -8.29 17.18 -10.10
C LYS A 76 -8.25 16.40 -11.42
N SER A 77 -7.10 15.83 -11.78
CA SER A 77 -6.94 15.07 -13.03
C SER A 77 -7.38 13.61 -12.94
N THR A 78 -7.73 13.13 -11.74
CA THR A 78 -8.21 11.76 -11.52
C THR A 78 -9.37 11.73 -10.54
N THR A 79 -10.08 10.61 -10.50
CA THR A 79 -11.20 10.35 -9.59
C THR A 79 -10.97 9.09 -8.77
N VAL A 80 -9.75 8.55 -8.76
CA VAL A 80 -9.43 7.26 -8.13
C VAL A 80 -8.25 7.41 -7.21
N PHE A 81 -8.45 7.08 -5.93
CA PHE A 81 -7.47 7.27 -4.88
C PHE A 81 -7.44 6.06 -3.96
N THR A 82 -6.30 5.85 -3.32
CA THR A 82 -6.23 5.02 -2.13
C THR A 82 -5.81 5.86 -0.93
N LEU A 83 -6.32 5.49 0.24
CA LEU A 83 -6.06 6.19 1.48
C LEU A 83 -5.77 5.16 2.58
N ASP A 84 -4.70 5.41 3.32
CA ASP A 84 -4.33 4.67 4.51
C ASP A 84 -3.97 5.65 5.63
N THR A 85 -4.19 5.24 6.87
CA THR A 85 -3.85 6.06 8.04
C THR A 85 -3.09 5.23 9.06
N GLU A 86 -1.91 5.69 9.43
CA GLU A 86 -1.16 5.14 10.55
C GLU A 86 -1.15 6.13 11.71
N SER A 87 -1.36 5.64 12.93
CA SER A 87 -1.23 6.47 14.12
C SER A 87 -0.45 5.75 15.21
N VAL A 88 0.43 6.49 15.88
CA VAL A 88 1.25 5.99 16.98
C VAL A 88 1.09 6.92 18.16
N LEU A 89 0.73 6.32 19.30
CA LEU A 89 0.81 6.99 20.59
C LEU A 89 2.28 6.99 21.02
N ILE A 90 2.90 8.16 21.01
CA ILE A 90 4.26 8.35 21.51
C ILE A 90 4.15 8.66 23.00
N PRO A 91 4.69 7.81 23.90
CA PRO A 91 4.74 8.14 25.32
C PRO A 91 5.40 9.51 25.51
N TYR A 92 4.81 10.37 26.34
CA TYR A 92 5.25 11.74 26.64
C TYR A 92 4.95 12.83 25.60
N GLN A 93 4.32 12.52 24.47
CA GLN A 93 3.70 13.55 23.62
C GLN A 93 2.18 13.60 23.84
N PRO A 94 1.58 14.80 23.99
CA PRO A 94 0.16 14.93 24.23
C PRO A 94 -0.70 14.57 22.99
N ASN A 95 -0.12 14.66 21.79
CA ASN A 95 -0.80 14.38 20.54
C ASN A 95 -0.31 13.06 19.96
N ALA A 96 -1.24 12.24 19.45
CA ALA A 96 -0.90 11.06 18.67
C ALA A 96 -0.23 11.50 17.36
N ALA A 97 0.94 10.94 17.06
CA ALA A 97 1.53 11.09 15.74
C ALA A 97 0.64 10.36 14.74
N ALA A 98 0.10 11.09 13.76
CA ALA A 98 -0.73 10.53 12.71
C ALA A 98 -0.12 10.84 11.35
N LEU A 99 -0.07 9.81 10.51
CA LEU A 99 0.36 9.85 9.12
C LEU A 99 -0.84 9.44 8.27
N ILE A 100 -1.17 10.26 7.28
CA ILE A 100 -2.11 9.88 6.24
C ILE A 100 -1.28 9.59 5.00
N GLN A 101 -1.44 8.41 4.43
CA GLN A 101 -0.92 8.08 3.11
C GLN A 101 -2.05 8.20 2.10
N VAL A 102 -1.83 9.00 1.07
CA VAL A 102 -2.71 9.09 -0.10
C VAL A 102 -1.92 8.55 -1.29
N GLN A 103 -2.59 7.79 -2.15
CA GLN A 103 -2.05 7.44 -3.45
C GLN A 103 -2.96 8.00 -4.53
N ILE A 104 -2.40 8.85 -5.38
CA ILE A 104 -3.10 9.38 -6.56
C ILE A 104 -2.91 8.39 -7.71
N ILE A 105 -3.98 7.69 -8.09
CA ILE A 105 -3.93 6.72 -9.18
C ILE A 105 -4.23 7.43 -10.50
N LEU A 106 -3.21 7.53 -11.35
CA LEU A 106 -3.29 8.17 -12.66
C LEU A 106 -3.35 7.10 -13.76
N SER A 107 -4.25 7.28 -14.73
CA SER A 107 -4.49 6.28 -15.79
C SER A 107 -3.39 6.29 -16.87
N GLU A 108 -2.80 7.45 -17.13
CA GLU A 108 -1.85 7.66 -18.24
C GLU A 108 -0.45 8.09 -17.77
N SER A 109 -0.20 8.12 -16.46
CA SER A 109 1.07 8.58 -15.88
C SER A 109 1.44 7.80 -14.61
N VAL A 110 2.67 8.02 -14.13
CA VAL A 110 3.15 7.43 -12.89
C VAL A 110 2.30 7.93 -11.72
N SER A 111 1.76 7.01 -10.94
CA SER A 111 1.03 7.32 -9.71
C SER A 111 1.99 7.87 -8.65
N SER A 112 1.52 8.79 -7.82
CA SER A 112 2.29 9.38 -6.72
C SER A 112 1.76 8.91 -5.37
N VAL A 113 2.62 8.97 -4.35
CA VAL A 113 2.28 8.66 -2.97
C VAL A 113 2.59 9.88 -2.11
N GLU A 114 1.56 10.43 -1.48
CA GLU A 114 1.64 11.58 -0.60
C GLU A 114 1.53 11.14 0.86
N LEU A 115 2.52 11.50 1.65
CA LEU A 115 2.57 11.24 3.09
C LEU A 115 2.32 12.54 3.84
N ILE A 116 1.14 12.67 4.46
CA ILE A 116 0.73 13.85 5.21
C ILE A 116 1.03 13.65 6.70
N GLU A 117 2.00 14.41 7.21
CA GLU A 117 2.40 14.39 8.61
C GLU A 117 1.52 15.32 9.44
N MET A 118 0.45 14.79 10.03
CA MET A 118 -0.60 15.59 10.68
C MET A 118 -0.08 16.47 11.83
N CYS A 119 0.94 16.01 12.56
CA CYS A 119 1.56 16.77 13.66
C CYS A 119 2.51 17.88 13.19
N HIS A 120 2.91 17.84 11.92
CA HIS A 120 3.87 18.76 11.32
C HIS A 120 3.22 19.64 10.26
N LEU A 121 1.89 19.78 10.25
CA LEU A 121 1.22 20.65 9.29
C LEU A 121 1.55 22.15 9.52
N PRO A 122 1.44 22.99 8.47
CA PRO A 122 1.52 24.43 8.60
C PRO A 122 0.46 24.97 9.59
N ARG A 123 0.67 26.18 10.12
CA ARG A 123 -0.28 26.74 11.10
C ARG A 123 -1.56 27.19 10.43
N ALA A 124 -2.68 27.15 11.16
CA ALA A 124 -4.01 27.42 10.62
C ALA A 124 -4.19 28.79 9.93
N TYR A 125 -3.38 29.79 10.28
CA TYR A 125 -3.41 31.13 9.70
C TYR A 125 -2.51 31.28 8.45
N GLU A 126 -1.67 30.29 8.14
CA GLU A 126 -0.75 30.32 7.00
C GLU A 126 -1.49 29.96 5.71
N HIS A 127 -1.12 30.60 4.60
CA HIS A 127 -1.71 30.30 3.29
C HIS A 127 -1.51 28.84 2.89
N THR A 128 -0.33 28.29 3.19
CA THR A 128 0.01 26.88 2.97
C THR A 128 -0.97 25.93 3.65
N PHE A 129 -1.47 26.24 4.85
CA PHE A 129 -2.52 25.44 5.50
C PHE A 129 -3.84 25.47 4.73
N THR A 130 -4.18 26.61 4.13
CA THR A 130 -5.38 26.73 3.28
C THR A 130 -5.26 25.83 2.05
N LEU A 131 -4.06 25.74 1.46
CA LEU A 131 -3.80 24.82 0.34
C LEU A 131 -3.90 23.36 0.76
N VAL A 132 -3.37 22.97 1.93
CA VAL A 132 -3.56 21.61 2.48
C VAL A 132 -5.05 21.31 2.68
N LYS A 133 -5.84 22.26 3.19
CA LYS A 133 -7.29 22.10 3.32
C LYS A 133 -7.96 21.91 1.96
N GLN A 134 -7.57 22.71 0.96
CA GLN A 134 -8.08 22.59 -0.41
C GLN A 134 -7.74 21.23 -1.04
N PHE A 135 -6.53 20.72 -0.81
CA PHE A 135 -6.13 19.38 -1.20
C PHE A 135 -7.11 18.32 -0.66
N PHE A 136 -7.37 18.32 0.65
CA PHE A 136 -8.32 17.36 1.24
C PHE A 136 -9.76 17.56 0.78
N GLN A 137 -10.21 18.81 0.59
CA GLN A 137 -11.54 19.09 0.06
C GLN A 137 -11.71 18.57 -1.37
N THR A 138 -10.65 18.64 -2.18
CA THR A 138 -10.66 18.12 -3.54
C THR A 138 -10.62 16.59 -3.53
N LEU A 139 -9.81 15.99 -2.64
CA LEU A 139 -9.71 14.54 -2.47
C LEU A 139 -11.05 13.91 -2.03
N PHE A 140 -11.71 14.49 -1.03
CA PHE A 140 -12.98 14.00 -0.49
C PHE A 140 -14.22 14.54 -1.23
N ASN A 141 -14.08 14.90 -2.51
CA ASN A 141 -15.21 15.20 -3.35
C ASN A 141 -16.09 13.95 -3.55
N ALA A 142 -17.40 14.12 -3.62
CA ALA A 142 -18.38 13.04 -3.76
C ALA A 142 -18.22 12.22 -5.05
N ASP A 143 -17.63 12.81 -6.09
CA ASP A 143 -17.39 12.14 -7.38
C ASP A 143 -16.14 11.23 -7.36
N ASN A 144 -15.34 11.28 -6.28
CA ASN A 144 -14.10 10.52 -6.17
C ASN A 144 -14.34 9.14 -5.56
N ASN A 145 -13.70 8.13 -6.14
CA ASN A 145 -13.64 6.78 -5.62
C ASN A 145 -12.41 6.62 -4.73
N ILE A 146 -12.64 6.48 -3.43
CA ILE A 146 -11.59 6.32 -2.42
C ILE A 146 -11.63 4.90 -1.88
N PHE A 147 -10.52 4.17 -2.05
CA PHE A 147 -10.33 2.84 -1.47
C PHE A 147 -9.51 2.96 -0.18
N ILE A 148 -9.96 2.29 0.88
CA ILE A 148 -9.31 2.27 2.21
C ILE A 148 -9.05 0.81 2.58
N TRP A 149 -7.93 0.52 3.25
CA TRP A 149 -7.58 -0.81 3.73
C TRP A 149 -7.23 -0.82 5.22
#